data_AF-C5DDW8-F1
#
_entry.id   AF-C5DDW8-F1
#
_cell.length_a   1.000
_cell.length_b   1.000
_cell.length_c   1.000
_cell.angle_alpha   90.00
_cell.angle_beta   90.00
_cell.angle_gamma   90.00
#
_symmetry.space_group_name_H-M   'P 1'
#
loop_
_entity.id
_entity.type
_entity.pdbx_description
1 polymer ?
#
loop_
_entity_poly.entity_id
_entity_poly.type
_entity_poly.pdbx_seq_one_letter_code
_entity_poly.pdbx_strand_id
1 'polypeptide(L)'
;MDSYSLTFFVIVIATFISVKWLLKSESHPSAQRAEASVSATSSSRSTNQSSSTRRRKRRTVTDNMIEVVQSLAPNLHIEQIRYNLEQTGSVEETVEAFLRGDEFSFPPGYTPEVPEPTSHQNTNGSETADPRKKSNIHPDNLLAKYKVDPSEDMSNVDYLSLSIEERKRFLVWQARRDMARTLQQDETLSALLK
;
A
#
# COMPACT_ATOMS: atom_id res chain seq x y z
N MET A 1 0.35 -59.49 14.30
CA MET A 1 0.53 -58.04 14.13
C MET A 1 -0.72 -57.55 13.45
N ASP A 2 -1.62 -56.92 14.20
CA ASP A 2 -2.91 -56.49 13.65
C ASP A 2 -2.69 -55.38 12.63
N SER A 3 -3.49 -55.34 11.57
CA SER A 3 -3.33 -54.39 10.47
C SER A 3 -3.29 -52.92 10.94
N TYR A 4 -3.98 -52.62 12.05
CA TYR A 4 -3.97 -51.31 12.70
C TYR A 4 -2.63 -50.96 13.38
N SER A 5 -1.94 -51.94 13.96
CA SER A 5 -0.61 -51.73 14.53
C SER A 5 0.41 -51.46 13.43
N LEU A 6 0.30 -52.17 12.29
CA LEU A 6 1.17 -51.96 11.14
C LEU A 6 1.00 -50.55 10.54
N THR A 7 -0.24 -50.08 10.33
CA THR A 7 -0.50 -48.75 9.76
C THR A 7 -0.05 -47.63 10.67
N PHE A 8 -0.21 -47.77 11.99
CA PHE A 8 0.30 -46.80 12.97
C PHE A 8 1.82 -46.63 12.87
N PHE A 9 2.60 -47.72 12.80
CA PHE A 9 4.06 -47.63 12.66
C PHE A 9 4.48 -46.99 11.34
N VAL A 10 3.79 -47.28 10.23
CA VAL A 10 4.09 -46.65 8.93
C VAL A 10 3.87 -45.13 8.97
N ILE A 11 2.78 -44.67 9.61
CA ILE A 11 2.49 -43.24 9.76
C ILE A 11 3.53 -42.53 10.63
N VAL A 12 3.95 -43.16 11.74
CA VAL A 12 4.99 -42.61 12.63
C VAL A 12 6.33 -42.48 11.91
N ILE A 13 6.71 -43.48 11.11
CA ILE A 13 7.95 -43.44 10.33
C ILE A 13 7.87 -42.37 9.23
N ALA A 14 6.74 -42.27 8.52
CA ALA A 14 6.56 -41.27 7.48
C ALA A 14 6.59 -39.84 8.03
N THR A 15 5.94 -39.59 9.17
CA THR A 15 5.98 -38.28 9.84
C THR A 15 7.39 -37.94 10.34
N PHE A 16 8.11 -38.91 10.92
CA PHE A 16 9.50 -38.71 11.34
C PHE A 16 10.43 -38.38 10.17
N ILE A 17 10.28 -39.05 9.02
CA ILE A 17 11.07 -38.78 7.81
C ILE A 17 10.75 -37.37 7.28
N SER A 18 9.48 -36.98 7.22
CA SER A 18 9.07 -35.65 6.76
C SER A 18 9.62 -34.53 7.64
N VAL A 19 9.57 -34.69 8.97
CA VAL A 19 10.15 -33.72 9.92
C VAL A 19 11.67 -33.65 9.77
N LYS A 20 12.34 -34.81 9.65
CA LYS A 20 13.79 -34.86 9.44
C LYS A 20 14.21 -34.24 8.10
N TRP A 21 13.38 -34.34 7.07
CA TRP A 21 13.64 -33.76 5.76
C TRP A 21 13.46 -32.23 5.79
N LEU A 22 12.42 -31.73 6.46
CA LEU A 22 12.18 -30.31 6.69
C LEU A 22 13.33 -29.65 7.46
N LEU A 23 13.83 -30.28 8.52
CA LEU A 23 14.93 -29.76 9.34
C LEU A 23 16.30 -29.79 8.62
N LYS A 24 16.49 -30.63 7.61
CA LYS A 24 17.73 -30.68 6.83
C LYS A 24 17.78 -29.64 5.71
N SER A 25 16.63 -29.10 5.29
CA SER A 25 16.57 -28.12 4.20
C SER A 25 17.05 -26.71 4.58
N GLU A 26 17.43 -26.47 5.84
CA GLU A 26 17.92 -25.17 6.31
C GLU A 26 19.41 -25.17 6.71
N SER A 27 20.27 -25.71 5.86
CA SER A 27 21.72 -25.45 5.97
C SER A 27 22.16 -24.52 4.83
N HIS A 28 21.68 -23.28 4.87
CA HIS A 28 22.24 -22.21 4.04
C HIS A 28 23.69 -21.92 4.49
N PRO A 29 24.66 -21.75 3.55
CA PRO A 29 26.06 -21.47 3.87
C PRO A 29 26.30 -20.15 4.62
N SER A 30 25.27 -19.33 4.82
CA SER A 30 25.30 -18.11 5.64
C SER A 30 25.30 -18.39 7.14
N ALA A 31 24.71 -19.50 7.61
CA ALA A 31 24.67 -19.82 9.05
C ALA A 31 26.05 -20.21 9.61
N GLN A 32 26.92 -20.82 8.80
CA GLN A 32 28.31 -21.16 9.19
C GLN A 32 29.22 -19.94 9.34
N ARG A 33 28.86 -18.77 8.78
CA ARG A 33 29.63 -17.53 9.01
C ARG A 33 29.37 -16.91 10.38
N ALA A 34 28.23 -17.20 11.02
CA ALA A 34 27.88 -16.63 12.31
C ALA A 34 28.72 -17.20 13.46
N GLU A 35 29.14 -18.46 13.40
CA GLU A 35 29.97 -19.06 14.47
C GLU A 35 31.46 -18.68 14.37
N ALA A 36 31.95 -18.36 13.17
CA ALA A 36 33.33 -17.91 12.97
C ALA A 36 33.57 -16.45 13.39
N SER A 37 32.51 -15.63 13.53
CA SER A 37 32.62 -14.19 13.83
C SER A 37 32.61 -13.83 15.31
N VAL A 38 32.35 -14.77 16.24
CA VAL A 38 32.17 -14.44 17.67
C VAL A 38 33.48 -14.47 18.48
N SER A 39 34.62 -14.81 17.88
CA SER A 39 35.91 -14.97 18.59
C SER A 39 36.96 -13.86 18.33
N ALA A 40 36.59 -12.73 17.73
CA ALA A 40 37.51 -11.61 17.59
C ALA A 40 36.79 -10.28 17.85
N THR A 41 36.85 -9.79 19.10
CA THR A 41 37.21 -8.40 19.45
C THR A 41 37.16 -8.24 20.97
N SER A 42 38.34 -8.25 21.58
CA SER A 42 38.59 -7.88 22.96
C SER A 42 38.76 -6.35 23.11
N SER A 43 38.36 -5.87 24.29
CA SER A 43 38.97 -4.79 25.08
C SER A 43 38.95 -3.33 24.59
N SER A 44 38.19 -2.48 25.29
CA SER A 44 38.76 -1.38 26.10
C SER A 44 37.71 -0.70 27.01
N ARG A 45 38.09 -0.55 28.29
CA ARG A 45 37.44 0.23 29.35
C ARG A 45 37.32 1.73 29.01
N SER A 46 36.23 2.37 29.43
CA SER A 46 36.32 3.57 30.28
C SER A 46 34.97 3.89 30.93
N THR A 47 34.93 3.74 32.25
CA THR A 47 33.87 4.21 33.13
C THR A 47 33.98 5.74 33.22
N ASN A 48 32.96 6.48 32.75
CA ASN A 48 32.77 7.86 33.18
C ASN A 48 31.28 8.14 33.33
N GLN A 49 30.80 8.02 34.57
CA GLN A 49 29.50 8.52 34.99
C GLN A 49 29.58 10.04 35.07
N SER A 50 28.87 10.71 34.17
CA SER A 50 28.56 12.14 34.29
C SER A 50 27.07 12.28 34.03
N SER A 51 26.33 12.57 35.10
CA SER A 51 24.94 12.99 35.11
C SER A 51 24.79 14.34 34.40
N SER A 52 24.86 14.32 33.07
CA SER A 52 24.48 15.42 32.21
C SER A 52 23.09 15.15 31.68
N THR A 53 22.17 16.08 31.93
CA THR A 53 20.84 16.18 31.35
C THR A 53 20.96 15.97 29.85
N ARG A 54 20.66 14.75 29.38
CA ARG A 54 20.86 14.29 28.00
C ARG A 54 20.03 15.14 27.06
N ARG A 55 20.57 16.26 26.57
CA ARG A 55 20.29 16.72 25.22
C ARG A 55 20.74 15.58 24.31
N ARG A 56 19.80 14.73 23.89
CA ARG A 56 20.02 13.66 22.91
C ARG A 56 20.68 14.32 21.71
N LYS A 57 22.00 14.15 21.61
CA LYS A 57 22.78 14.56 20.46
C LYS A 57 22.23 13.71 19.33
N ARG A 58 21.39 14.31 18.48
CA ARG A 58 20.83 13.65 17.29
C ARG A 58 22.01 13.03 16.56
N ARG A 59 22.06 11.70 16.53
CA ARG A 59 23.13 11.00 15.82
C ARG A 59 22.93 11.27 14.34
N THR A 60 24.02 11.49 13.63
CA THR A 60 23.99 11.66 12.18
C THR A 60 23.61 10.32 11.56
N VAL A 61 22.38 10.24 11.03
CA VAL A 61 21.91 9.10 10.27
C VAL A 61 22.60 9.12 8.91
N THR A 62 23.13 7.98 8.47
CA THR A 62 23.74 7.83 7.15
C THR A 62 22.73 7.21 6.18
N ASP A 63 22.84 7.52 4.89
CA ASP A 63 21.92 6.99 3.87
C ASP A 63 21.96 5.46 3.80
N ASN A 64 23.11 4.83 4.09
CA ASN A 64 23.24 3.38 4.18
C ASN A 64 22.37 2.79 5.32
N MET A 65 22.29 3.46 6.47
CA MET A 65 21.41 3.02 7.56
C MET A 65 19.94 3.02 7.13
N ILE A 66 19.52 4.04 6.36
CA ILE A 66 18.16 4.15 5.84
C ILE A 66 17.89 3.03 4.83
N GLU A 67 18.81 2.78 3.90
CA GLU A 67 18.68 1.76 2.86
C GLU A 67 18.51 0.35 3.44
N VAL A 68 19.30 0.00 4.46
CA VAL A 68 19.17 -1.30 5.14
C VAL A 68 17.80 -1.45 5.78
N VAL A 69 17.30 -0.44 6.50
CA VAL A 69 15.95 -0.48 7.08
C VAL A 69 14.88 -0.55 5.98
N GLN A 70 15.00 0.23 4.92
CA GLN A 70 14.04 0.25 3.80
C GLN A 70 13.96 -1.11 3.08
N SER A 71 15.07 -1.82 2.97
CA SER A 71 15.10 -3.16 2.36
C SER A 71 14.27 -4.20 3.13
N LEU A 72 14.19 -4.05 4.45
CA LEU A 72 13.42 -4.93 5.34
C LEU A 72 12.00 -4.41 5.59
N ALA A 73 11.80 -3.10 5.48
CA ALA A 73 10.54 -2.42 5.75
C ALA A 73 10.11 -1.54 4.55
N PRO A 74 9.72 -2.15 3.41
CA PRO A 74 9.43 -1.40 2.18
C PRO A 74 8.19 -0.50 2.29
N ASN A 75 7.31 -0.76 3.27
CA ASN A 75 6.08 0.00 3.50
C ASN A 75 6.30 1.29 4.32
N LEU A 76 7.47 1.45 4.94
CA LEU A 76 7.78 2.66 5.70
C LEU A 76 8.31 3.76 4.78
N HIS A 77 7.95 5.00 5.11
CA HIS A 77 8.47 6.17 4.42
C HIS A 77 9.91 6.47 4.87
N ILE A 78 10.74 6.93 3.93
CA ILE A 78 12.16 7.27 4.18
C ILE A 78 12.31 8.25 5.34
N GLU A 79 11.45 9.27 5.41
CA GLU A 79 11.49 10.26 6.51
C GLU A 79 11.07 9.69 7.87
N GLN A 80 10.18 8.70 7.90
CA GLN A 80 9.82 7.99 9.13
C GLN A 80 11.01 7.15 9.60
N ILE A 81 11.67 6.44 8.68
CA ILE A 81 12.87 5.65 8.96
C ILE A 81 13.99 6.54 9.47
N ARG A 82 14.29 7.65 8.76
CA ARG A 82 15.32 8.62 9.17
C ARG A 82 15.02 9.16 10.57
N TYR A 83 13.79 9.57 10.83
CA TYR A 83 13.41 10.09 12.14
C TYR A 83 13.57 9.05 13.25
N ASN A 84 13.16 7.80 13.01
CA ASN A 84 13.31 6.75 14.01
C ASN A 84 14.78 6.38 14.24
N LEU A 85 15.58 6.31 13.18
CA LEU A 85 17.04 6.11 13.25
C LEU A 85 17.74 7.24 14.01
N GLU A 86 17.26 8.49 13.94
CA GLU A 86 17.77 9.59 14.76
C GLU A 86 17.46 9.40 16.26
N GLN A 87 16.36 8.71 16.60
CA GLN A 87 15.94 8.45 17.99
C GLN A 87 16.64 7.24 18.59
N THR A 88 16.64 6.10 17.88
CA THR A 88 17.28 4.84 18.33
C THR A 88 18.79 4.93 18.18
N GLY A 89 19.26 5.49 17.06
CA GLY A 89 20.67 5.55 16.72
C GLY A 89 21.28 4.20 16.35
N SER A 90 20.47 3.17 16.08
CA SER A 90 20.89 1.89 15.51
C SER A 90 19.86 1.38 14.50
N VAL A 91 20.36 0.76 13.44
CA VAL A 91 19.55 0.05 12.44
C VAL A 91 18.85 -1.14 13.07
N GLU A 92 19.55 -1.93 13.90
CA GLU A 92 18.99 -3.16 14.46
C GLU A 92 17.75 -2.87 15.32
N GLU A 93 17.86 -1.88 16.20
CA GLU A 93 16.76 -1.50 17.10
C GLU A 93 15.55 -0.94 16.34
N THR A 94 15.79 -0.20 15.27
CA THR A 94 14.72 0.29 14.39
C THR A 94 14.05 -0.84 13.62
N VAL A 95 14.82 -1.82 13.12
CA VAL A 95 14.26 -2.99 12.44
C VAL A 95 13.46 -3.86 13.43
N GLU A 96 13.97 -4.08 14.64
CA GLU A 96 13.26 -4.83 15.68
C GLU A 96 11.95 -4.15 16.07
N ALA A 97 11.93 -2.83 16.23
CA ALA A 97 10.72 -2.07 16.50
C ALA A 97 9.69 -2.23 15.37
N PHE A 98 10.14 -2.16 14.10
CA PHE A 98 9.27 -2.41 12.95
C PHE A 98 8.71 -3.84 12.93
N LEU A 99 9.54 -4.85 13.17
CA LEU A 99 9.13 -6.26 13.21
C LEU A 99 8.17 -6.56 14.37
N ARG A 100 8.26 -5.81 15.46
CA ARG A 100 7.31 -5.85 16.57
C ARG A 100 5.96 -5.23 16.21
N GLY A 101 5.91 -4.42 15.16
CA GLY A 101 4.73 -3.66 14.74
C GLY A 101 4.61 -2.30 15.43
N ASP A 102 5.71 -1.75 15.96
CA ASP A 102 5.70 -0.40 16.52
C ASP A 102 5.43 0.63 15.42
N GLU A 103 4.68 1.69 15.76
CA GLU A 103 4.31 2.74 14.80
C GLU A 103 5.42 3.79 14.65
N PHE A 104 5.70 4.21 13.41
CA PHE A 104 6.76 5.16 13.10
C PHE A 104 6.16 6.53 12.79
N SER A 105 6.41 7.51 13.66
CA SER A 105 5.94 8.88 13.45
C SER A 105 6.80 9.64 12.44
N PHE A 106 6.20 10.61 11.76
CA PHE A 106 6.94 11.56 10.93
C PHE A 106 7.70 12.58 11.79
N PRO A 107 8.83 13.16 11.29
CA PRO A 107 9.55 14.19 12.01
C PRO A 107 8.69 15.45 12.20
N PRO A 108 8.89 16.21 13.30
CA PRO A 108 8.14 17.44 13.54
C PRO A 108 8.44 18.47 12.45
N GLY A 109 7.39 19.03 11.83
CA GLY A 109 7.52 19.94 10.70
C GLY A 109 7.61 19.25 9.33
N TYR A 110 7.48 17.91 9.28
CA TYR A 110 7.27 17.21 8.02
C TYR A 110 5.90 17.59 7.47
N THR A 111 5.92 18.48 6.48
CA THR A 111 4.84 18.59 5.51
C THR A 111 5.21 17.62 4.40
N PRO A 112 4.40 16.58 4.12
CA PRO A 112 4.57 15.85 2.88
C PRO A 112 4.62 16.90 1.78
N GLU A 113 5.62 16.84 0.93
CA GLU A 113 5.68 17.67 -0.27
C GLU A 113 4.49 17.25 -1.13
N VAL A 114 3.34 17.81 -0.83
CA VAL A 114 2.21 17.87 -1.74
C VAL A 114 2.76 18.74 -2.86
N PRO A 115 2.98 18.21 -4.06
CA PRO A 115 3.44 19.03 -5.16
C PRO A 115 2.53 20.26 -5.24
N GLU A 116 3.12 21.45 -5.14
CA GLU A 116 2.38 22.69 -4.98
C GLU A 116 1.26 22.80 -6.01
N PRO A 117 0.06 23.27 -5.63
CA PRO A 117 -0.97 23.61 -6.59
C PRO A 117 -0.52 24.88 -7.32
N THR A 118 0.18 24.72 -8.44
CA THR A 118 0.31 25.78 -9.43
C THR A 118 -1.07 26.35 -9.71
N SER A 119 -1.26 27.65 -9.42
CA SER A 119 -2.44 28.41 -9.79
C SER A 119 -2.70 28.28 -11.30
N HIS A 120 -3.56 27.35 -11.67
CA HIS A 120 -4.06 27.19 -13.03
C HIS A 120 -5.57 27.24 -12.99
N GLN A 121 -6.03 28.46 -13.31
CA GLN A 121 -7.26 28.79 -14.00
C GLN A 121 -8.02 27.57 -14.55
N ASN A 122 -9.26 27.42 -14.06
CA ASN A 122 -10.32 26.59 -14.62
C ASN A 122 -10.15 26.26 -16.11
N THR A 123 -9.66 25.06 -16.41
CA THR A 123 -10.14 24.26 -17.55
C THR A 123 -10.00 22.79 -17.21
N ASN A 124 -11.12 22.08 -17.30
CA ASN A 124 -11.28 20.68 -16.96
C ASN A 124 -10.28 19.79 -17.71
N GLY A 125 -9.39 19.13 -16.98
CA GLY A 125 -8.45 18.14 -17.53
C GLY A 125 -7.27 17.95 -16.59
N SER A 126 -7.40 17.06 -15.62
CA SER A 126 -6.31 16.63 -14.75
C SER A 126 -5.25 15.88 -15.57
N GLU A 127 -4.35 16.61 -16.23
CA GLU A 127 -3.13 16.03 -16.77
C GLU A 127 -2.16 15.78 -15.63
N THR A 128 -2.27 14.58 -15.07
CA THR A 128 -1.21 14.02 -14.25
C THR A 128 0.07 13.97 -15.08
N ALA A 129 1.18 14.52 -14.57
CA ALA A 129 2.48 14.54 -15.26
C ALA A 129 3.06 13.14 -15.56
N ASP A 130 2.44 12.09 -15.00
CA ASP A 130 2.69 10.70 -15.39
C ASP A 130 1.88 10.37 -16.66
N PRO A 131 2.51 10.07 -17.80
CA PRO A 131 1.81 9.69 -19.03
C PRO A 131 0.92 8.44 -18.85
N ARG A 132 1.09 7.66 -17.77
CA ARG A 132 0.20 6.53 -17.40
C ARG A 132 -1.08 6.96 -16.69
N LYS A 133 -1.15 8.19 -16.18
CA LYS A 133 -2.27 8.74 -15.41
C LYS A 133 -3.04 9.83 -16.15
N LYS A 134 -2.82 9.96 -17.46
CA LYS A 134 -3.64 10.81 -18.33
C LYS A 134 -5.05 10.20 -18.42
N SER A 135 -6.05 10.86 -17.85
CA SER A 135 -7.43 10.42 -17.98
C SER A 135 -7.90 10.66 -19.41
N ASN A 136 -8.14 9.59 -20.16
CA ASN A 136 -8.83 9.65 -21.46
C ASN A 136 -10.36 9.80 -21.28
N ILE A 137 -10.81 10.20 -20.09
CA ILE A 137 -12.22 10.41 -19.77
C ILE A 137 -12.55 11.83 -20.17
N HIS A 138 -13.00 11.99 -21.41
CA HIS A 138 -13.57 13.25 -21.87
C HIS A 138 -15.02 13.37 -21.39
N PRO A 139 -15.47 14.56 -20.97
CA PRO A 139 -16.88 14.82 -20.69
C PRO A 139 -17.66 14.83 -22.02
N ASP A 140 -17.90 13.64 -22.57
CA ASP A 140 -18.67 13.47 -23.80
C ASP A 140 -20.16 13.67 -23.50
N ASN A 141 -20.84 14.40 -24.38
CA ASN A 141 -22.30 14.44 -24.36
C ASN A 141 -22.84 13.07 -24.82
N LEU A 142 -23.25 12.26 -23.85
CA LEU A 142 -23.76 10.91 -24.09
C LEU A 142 -25.03 10.89 -24.95
N LEU A 143 -25.87 11.92 -24.89
CA LEU A 143 -27.07 12.02 -25.72
C LEU A 143 -26.68 12.19 -27.20
N ALA A 144 -25.71 13.05 -27.48
CA ALA A 144 -25.18 13.23 -28.84
C ALA A 144 -24.43 11.97 -29.32
N LYS A 145 -23.62 11.36 -28.45
CA LYS A 145 -22.81 10.17 -28.75
C LYS A 145 -23.66 8.97 -29.17
N TYR A 146 -24.75 8.73 -28.44
CA TYR A 146 -25.66 7.62 -28.70
C TYR A 146 -26.91 8.02 -29.49
N LYS A 147 -26.99 9.27 -29.95
CA LYS A 147 -28.13 9.81 -30.73
C LYS A 147 -29.47 9.54 -30.03
N VAL A 148 -29.52 9.84 -28.73
CA VAL A 148 -30.74 9.72 -27.92
C VAL A 148 -31.45 11.05 -27.91
N ASP A 149 -32.71 11.07 -28.37
CA ASP A 149 -33.55 12.25 -28.31
C ASP A 149 -34.15 12.39 -26.89
N PRO A 150 -34.00 13.54 -26.21
CA PRO A 150 -34.64 13.81 -24.92
C PRO A 150 -36.16 13.59 -24.89
N SER A 151 -36.83 13.72 -26.04
CA SER A 151 -38.29 13.59 -26.17
C SER A 151 -38.75 12.20 -26.57
N GLU A 152 -37.83 11.27 -26.84
CA GLU A 152 -38.15 9.86 -27.14
C GLU A 152 -38.79 9.19 -25.92
N ASP A 153 -39.78 8.32 -26.11
CA ASP A 153 -40.33 7.49 -25.02
C ASP A 153 -39.98 6.02 -25.26
N MET A 154 -39.06 5.51 -24.44
CA MET A 154 -38.61 4.12 -24.49
C MET A 154 -39.14 3.28 -23.32
N SER A 155 -40.14 3.77 -22.57
CA SER A 155 -40.66 3.12 -21.36
C SER A 155 -41.23 1.71 -21.58
N ASN A 156 -41.75 1.44 -22.79
CA ASN A 156 -42.40 0.16 -23.13
C ASN A 156 -41.45 -0.86 -23.78
N VAL A 157 -40.15 -0.56 -23.85
CA VAL A 157 -39.18 -1.42 -24.52
C VAL A 157 -38.58 -2.41 -23.51
N ASP A 158 -38.61 -3.70 -23.83
CA ASP A 158 -37.97 -4.73 -23.01
C ASP A 158 -36.46 -4.76 -23.25
N TYR A 159 -35.69 -4.46 -22.21
CA TYR A 159 -34.23 -4.37 -22.24
C TYR A 159 -33.54 -5.64 -22.77
N LEU A 160 -34.08 -6.82 -22.45
CA LEU A 160 -33.47 -8.10 -22.84
C LEU A 160 -33.64 -8.40 -24.32
N SER A 161 -34.68 -7.86 -24.95
CA SER A 161 -34.96 -8.04 -26.38
C SER A 161 -34.11 -7.14 -27.29
N LEU A 162 -33.49 -6.09 -26.73
CA LEU A 162 -32.75 -5.09 -27.49
C LEU A 162 -31.35 -5.57 -27.92
N SER A 163 -30.89 -5.06 -29.06
CA SER A 163 -29.50 -5.17 -29.47
C SER A 163 -28.57 -4.39 -28.52
N ILE A 164 -27.27 -4.69 -28.53
CA ILE A 164 -26.29 -4.01 -27.66
C ILE A 164 -26.30 -2.49 -27.85
N GLU A 165 -26.48 -2.01 -29.08
CA GLU A 165 -26.48 -0.57 -29.35
C GLU A 165 -27.77 0.11 -28.84
N GLU A 166 -28.91 -0.55 -29.00
CA GLU A 166 -30.18 -0.07 -28.45
C GLU A 166 -30.21 -0.12 -26.92
N ARG A 167 -29.57 -1.12 -26.30
CA ARG A 167 -29.41 -1.18 -24.84
C ARG A 167 -28.62 0.00 -24.31
N LYS A 168 -27.54 0.41 -24.99
CA LYS A 168 -26.78 1.61 -24.62
C LYS A 168 -27.64 2.87 -24.74
N ARG A 169 -28.37 3.01 -25.84
CA ARG A 169 -29.34 4.13 -26.04
C ARG A 169 -30.37 4.18 -24.93
N PHE A 170 -30.99 3.03 -24.63
CA PHE A 170 -31.98 2.88 -23.57
C PHE A 170 -31.40 3.26 -22.20
N LEU A 171 -30.18 2.81 -21.88
CA LEU A 171 -29.55 3.09 -20.59
C LEU A 171 -29.22 4.57 -20.41
N VAL A 172 -28.77 5.24 -21.47
CA VAL A 172 -28.55 6.69 -21.48
C VAL A 172 -29.86 7.47 -21.32
N TRP A 173 -30.91 7.05 -22.01
CA TRP A 173 -32.24 7.62 -21.89
C TRP A 173 -32.80 7.46 -20.46
N GLN A 174 -32.69 6.27 -19.88
CA GLN A 174 -33.15 5.96 -18.54
C GLN A 174 -32.40 6.81 -17.50
N ALA A 175 -31.06 6.85 -17.58
CA ALA A 175 -30.24 7.66 -16.69
C ALA A 175 -30.62 9.15 -16.76
N ARG A 176 -30.95 9.67 -17.96
CA ARG A 176 -31.41 11.05 -18.14
C ARG A 176 -32.74 11.31 -17.44
N ARG A 177 -33.72 10.40 -17.56
CA ARG A 177 -35.04 10.56 -16.90
C ARG A 177 -34.93 10.44 -15.39
N ASP A 178 -34.14 9.50 -14.90
CA ASP A 178 -33.93 9.32 -13.47
C ASP A 178 -33.21 10.52 -12.86
N MET A 179 -32.16 11.04 -13.52
CA MET A 179 -31.49 12.27 -13.11
C MET A 179 -32.43 13.49 -13.12
N ALA A 180 -33.32 13.60 -14.11
CA ALA A 180 -34.32 14.67 -14.15
C ALA A 180 -35.31 14.59 -12.98
N ARG A 181 -35.68 13.38 -12.55
CA ARG A 181 -36.51 13.16 -11.36
C ARG A 181 -35.75 13.53 -10.08
N THR A 182 -34.50 13.08 -9.95
CA THR A 182 -33.66 13.39 -8.78
C THR A 182 -33.41 14.89 -8.64
N LEU A 183 -33.20 15.61 -9.76
CA LEU A 183 -33.03 17.07 -9.76
C LEU A 183 -34.23 17.83 -9.19
N GLN A 184 -35.44 17.29 -9.26
CA GLN A 184 -36.63 17.90 -8.67
C GLN A 184 -36.71 17.67 -7.15
N GLN A 185 -36.06 16.62 -6.65
CA GLN A 185 -36.14 16.21 -5.25
C GLN A 185 -34.93 16.69 -4.44
N ASP A 186 -33.76 16.78 -5.06
CA ASP A 186 -32.50 17.07 -4.41
C ASP A 186 -32.03 18.50 -4.73
N GLU A 187 -32.15 19.38 -3.74
CA GLU A 187 -31.70 20.76 -3.81
C GLU A 187 -30.18 20.86 -3.98
N THR A 188 -29.41 19.99 -3.33
CA THR A 188 -27.94 20.00 -3.41
C THR A 188 -27.47 19.71 -4.82
N LEU A 189 -28.10 18.74 -5.49
CA LEU A 189 -27.79 18.37 -6.87
C LEU A 189 -28.21 19.50 -7.84
N SER A 190 -29.36 20.14 -7.59
CA SER A 190 -29.79 21.29 -8.39
C SER A 190 -28.86 22.50 -8.27
N ALA A 191 -28.24 22.70 -7.10
CA ALA A 191 -27.31 23.79 -6.86
C ALA A 191 -26.00 23.63 -7.64
N LEU A 192 -25.60 22.40 -7.98
CA LEU A 192 -24.40 22.13 -8.80
C LEU A 192 -24.55 22.55 -10.28
N LEU A 193 -25.77 22.85 -10.72
CA LEU A 193 -26.06 23.28 -12.10
C LEU A 193 -26.16 24.80 -12.27
N LYS A 194 -26.03 25.57 -11.18
CA LYS A 194 -26.02 27.06 -11.19
C LYS A 194 -24.59 27.58 -11.24
#